data_AF-A0A7Y3U9M8-F1
#
_entry.id   AF-A0A7Y3U9M8-F1
#
_cell.length_a   1.000
_cell.length_b   1.000
_cell.length_c   1.000
_cell.angle_alpha   90.00
_cell.angle_beta   90.00
_cell.angle_gamma   90.00
#
_symmetry.space_group_name_H-M   'P 1'
#
loop_
_entity.id
_entity.type
_entity.pdbx_description
1 polymer ?
#
loop_
_entity_poly.entity_id
_entity_poly.type
_entity_poly.pdbx_seq_one_letter_code
_entity_poly.pdbx_strand_id
1 'polypeptide(L)'
;MNTTTQSTIPTSRMISLTRTVRFSINTPNDTGQTDAPPKSNTFAAWPPNAGLGRHYGLDVTCVGPIDPVTGYFMNISRIDEAARLHAIPLVGQAASEAPRDCPTTLLKPIFQALYQRLDQTVQRISLRLSPFLRFQRIETGTPDMPSNATTLISHQFEFAASHRLHCQSLSDEENAKLFGKCNRPNGHGHNYRVEVTVRHEPECSSPAPFDLITFERLVNEVVIERFDHTNLNVDCEEFRALNPSVENIATVCCSLLQQPLGDAAMPLHSVTVWETDKTSCTCHAVC
;
A
#
# COMPACT_ATOMS: atom_id res chain seq x y z
N MET A 1 -49.20 13.11 33.25
CA MET A 1 -48.39 11.96 32.77
C MET A 1 -47.50 12.49 31.65
N ASN A 2 -46.27 12.91 31.97
CA ASN A 2 -45.30 13.37 30.97
C ASN A 2 -44.41 12.18 30.62
N THR A 3 -44.57 11.66 29.41
CA THR A 3 -43.71 10.65 28.80
C THR A 3 -42.41 11.31 28.36
N THR A 4 -41.36 11.14 29.17
CA THR A 4 -39.98 11.46 28.79
C THR A 4 -39.55 10.47 27.72
N THR A 5 -39.50 10.92 26.46
CA THR A 5 -38.82 10.21 25.38
C THR A 5 -37.33 10.13 25.71
N GLN A 6 -36.85 8.93 26.04
CA GLN A 6 -35.43 8.61 26.06
C GLN A 6 -34.86 8.84 24.66
N SER A 7 -34.11 9.93 24.50
CA SER A 7 -33.27 10.15 23.34
C SER A 7 -32.17 9.10 23.37
N THR A 8 -32.29 8.09 22.53
CA THR A 8 -31.23 7.10 22.29
C THR A 8 -30.04 7.84 21.67
N ILE A 9 -29.00 8.07 22.46
CA ILE A 9 -27.71 8.58 21.96
C ILE A 9 -27.21 7.57 20.91
N PRO A 10 -26.93 7.99 19.66
CA PRO A 10 -26.38 7.07 18.67
C PRO A 10 -25.03 6.54 19.18
N THR A 11 -24.83 5.22 19.16
CA THR A 11 -23.52 4.60 19.36
C THR A 11 -22.48 5.32 18.51
N SER A 12 -21.44 5.86 19.13
CA SER A 12 -20.44 6.70 18.45
C SER A 12 -19.85 5.95 17.27
N ARG A 13 -19.99 6.51 16.06
CA ARG A 13 -19.47 5.90 14.84
C ARG A 13 -17.95 5.79 14.93
N MET A 14 -17.44 4.57 14.84
CA MET A 14 -16.00 4.32 14.73
C MET A 14 -15.53 4.78 13.36
N ILE A 15 -14.44 5.52 13.32
CA ILE A 15 -13.79 5.97 12.09
C ILE A 15 -12.34 5.52 12.03
N SER A 16 -11.77 5.61 10.85
CA SER A 16 -10.34 5.48 10.62
C SER A 16 -9.78 6.82 10.15
N LEU A 17 -8.76 7.34 10.83
CA LEU A 17 -8.05 8.56 10.50
C LEU A 17 -6.61 8.21 10.14
N THR A 18 -6.19 8.53 8.91
CA THR A 18 -4.81 8.34 8.46
C THR A 18 -4.10 9.68 8.36
N ARG A 19 -2.92 9.79 8.98
CA ARG A 19 -2.02 10.93 8.84
C ARG A 19 -0.70 10.50 8.24
N THR A 20 -0.28 11.19 7.18
CA THR A 20 1.03 11.03 6.55
C THR A 20 2.04 12.00 7.13
N VAL A 21 3.15 11.47 7.66
CA VAL A 21 4.33 12.24 8.09
C VAL A 21 5.45 12.00 7.09
N ARG A 22 5.85 13.04 6.35
CA ARG A 22 7.00 12.99 5.43
C ARG A 22 8.22 13.59 6.11
N PHE A 23 9.37 12.94 5.98
CA PHE A 23 10.59 13.33 6.66
C PHE A 23 11.83 12.84 5.90
N SER A 24 12.96 13.44 6.23
CA SER A 24 14.25 13.07 5.69
C SER A 24 15.23 12.68 6.79
N ILE A 25 16.14 11.75 6.49
CA ILE A 25 17.31 11.45 7.32
C ILE A 25 18.54 11.97 6.57
N ASN A 26 19.15 13.05 7.08
CA ASN A 26 20.22 13.77 6.40
C ASN A 26 21.63 13.31 6.82
N THR A 27 21.80 12.82 8.04
CA THR A 27 23.10 12.33 8.56
C THR A 27 22.94 11.03 9.35
N PRO A 28 24.02 10.25 9.53
CA PRO A 28 24.00 9.03 10.35
C PRO A 28 23.54 9.24 11.81
N ASN A 29 23.64 10.46 12.35
CA ASN A 29 23.17 10.80 13.70
C ASN A 29 21.92 11.71 13.67
N ASP A 30 21.28 11.85 12.50
CA ASP A 30 20.05 12.62 12.35
C ASP A 30 18.89 11.81 12.95
N THR A 31 18.56 12.13 14.19
CA THR A 31 17.40 11.57 14.89
C THR A 31 16.09 12.20 14.43
N GLY A 32 16.12 13.08 13.41
CA GLY A 32 14.99 13.92 13.01
C GLY A 32 14.72 15.08 13.97
N GLN A 33 15.50 15.22 15.05
CA GLN A 33 15.51 16.38 15.93
C GLN A 33 16.51 17.40 15.38
N THR A 34 16.00 18.44 14.74
CA THR A 34 16.82 19.55 14.23
C THR A 34 16.72 20.74 15.18
N ASP A 35 17.86 21.35 15.52
CA ASP A 35 17.94 22.61 16.27
C ASP A 35 17.51 23.87 15.45
N ALA A 36 16.67 23.75 14.41
CA ALA A 36 16.44 24.84 13.42
C ALA A 36 15.00 24.88 12.81
N PRO A 37 14.65 25.92 12.02
CA PRO A 37 13.65 27.02 12.21
C PRO A 37 12.15 26.58 11.99
N PRO A 38 11.12 27.47 11.87
CA PRO A 38 9.72 27.03 11.85
C PRO A 38 9.41 26.01 10.75
N LYS A 39 8.48 25.08 11.05
CA LYS A 39 7.90 24.10 10.12
C LYS A 39 7.28 24.80 8.89
N SER A 40 8.08 25.13 7.88
CA SER A 40 7.64 25.95 6.74
C SER A 40 6.91 25.12 5.68
N ASN A 41 7.55 24.07 5.14
CA ASN A 41 6.99 23.20 4.11
C ASN A 41 6.85 21.75 4.58
N THR A 42 5.89 21.51 5.48
CA THR A 42 5.58 20.15 5.96
C THR A 42 4.84 19.29 4.93
N PHE A 43 4.38 19.88 3.82
CA PHE A 43 3.80 19.13 2.71
C PHE A 43 4.85 18.22 2.05
N ALA A 44 6.05 18.73 1.80
CA ALA A 44 7.14 17.98 1.18
C ALA A 44 7.81 17.00 2.17
N ALA A 45 8.42 17.54 3.24
CA ALA A 45 9.02 16.79 4.33
C ALA A 45 9.43 17.72 5.47
N TRP A 46 9.42 17.22 6.70
CA TRP A 46 10.13 17.85 7.80
C TRP A 46 10.79 16.77 8.69
N PRO A 47 12.08 16.88 9.02
CA PRO A 47 13.04 17.80 8.40
C PRO A 47 13.12 17.56 6.88
N PRO A 48 13.44 18.59 6.07
CA PRO A 48 13.60 18.44 4.63
C PRO A 48 14.92 17.76 4.29
N ASN A 49 15.08 17.34 3.03
CA ASN A 49 16.40 16.98 2.50
C ASN A 49 17.24 18.25 2.36
N ALA A 50 18.29 18.38 3.16
CA ALA A 50 19.28 19.45 3.06
C ALA A 50 20.42 19.12 2.05
N GLY A 51 20.47 17.88 1.55
CA GLY A 51 21.47 17.37 0.60
C GLY A 51 21.04 16.01 0.00
N LEU A 52 21.98 15.08 -0.22
CA LEU A 52 21.73 13.70 -0.71
C LEU A 52 21.06 12.78 0.34
N GLY A 53 20.21 13.34 1.20
CA GLY A 53 19.53 12.63 2.29
C GLY A 53 18.50 11.60 1.81
N ARG A 54 18.05 10.75 2.72
CA ARG A 54 17.03 9.73 2.45
C ARG A 54 15.65 10.27 2.79
N HIS A 55 14.73 10.29 1.82
CA HIS A 55 13.35 10.74 2.01
C HIS A 55 12.43 9.55 2.31
N TYR A 56 11.57 9.72 3.31
CA TYR A 56 10.62 8.70 3.73
C TYR A 56 9.24 9.30 3.97
N GLY A 57 8.22 8.43 3.89
CA GLY A 57 6.88 8.75 4.36
C GLY A 57 6.40 7.70 5.35
N LEU A 58 5.79 8.12 6.45
CA LEU A 58 5.13 7.24 7.40
C LEU A 58 3.64 7.58 7.46
N ASP A 59 2.79 6.68 7.01
CA ASP A 59 1.35 6.79 7.28
C ASP A 59 1.04 6.11 8.60
N VAL A 60 0.29 6.81 9.45
CA VAL A 60 -0.20 6.30 10.73
C VAL A 60 -1.72 6.35 10.68
N THR A 61 -2.35 5.18 10.78
CA THR A 61 -3.80 5.01 10.78
C THR A 61 -4.26 4.72 12.21
N CYS A 62 -5.07 5.61 12.76
CA CYS A 62 -5.69 5.46 14.07
C CYS A 62 -7.19 5.19 13.90
N VAL A 63 -7.77 4.37 14.77
CA VAL A 63 -9.20 4.04 14.79
C VAL A 63 -9.79 4.42 16.13
N GLY A 64 -10.97 5.05 16.11
CA GLY A 64 -11.66 5.46 17.32
C GLY A 64 -12.97 6.19 17.04
N PRO A 65 -13.71 6.53 18.11
CA PRO A 65 -14.97 7.23 18.01
C PRO A 65 -14.76 8.73 17.74
N ILE A 66 -15.73 9.35 17.08
CA ILE A 66 -15.82 10.82 17.02
C ILE A 66 -16.42 11.32 18.33
N ASP A 67 -15.76 12.28 18.98
CA ASP A 67 -16.30 12.97 20.14
C ASP A 67 -17.57 13.75 19.75
N PRO A 68 -18.71 13.53 20.43
CA PRO A 68 -20.00 14.07 20.01
C PRO A 68 -20.13 15.58 20.22
N VAL A 69 -19.25 16.21 21.00
CA VAL A 69 -19.30 17.64 21.31
C VAL A 69 -18.43 18.42 20.32
N THR A 70 -17.20 17.97 20.12
CA THR A 70 -16.19 18.63 19.30
C THR A 70 -16.23 18.20 17.84
N GLY A 71 -16.79 17.02 17.55
CA GLY A 71 -16.75 16.40 16.22
C GLY A 71 -15.36 15.88 15.82
N TYR A 72 -14.40 15.86 16.75
CA TYR A 72 -13.04 15.36 16.52
C TYR A 72 -12.88 13.95 17.07
N PHE A 73 -12.13 13.11 16.35
CA PHE A 73 -11.58 11.90 16.94
C PHE A 73 -10.23 12.20 17.61
N MET A 74 -9.29 12.80 16.88
CA MET A 74 -7.96 13.11 17.38
C MET A 74 -7.38 14.33 16.66
N ASN A 75 -6.61 15.14 17.37
CA ASN A 75 -5.78 16.17 16.75
C ASN A 75 -4.56 15.53 16.06
N ILE A 76 -4.43 15.71 14.74
CA ILE A 76 -3.34 15.13 13.94
C ILE A 76 -1.95 15.60 14.36
N SER A 77 -1.84 16.74 15.08
CA SER A 77 -0.57 17.19 15.63
C SER A 77 0.02 16.21 16.65
N ARG A 78 -0.81 15.45 17.37
CA ARG A 78 -0.36 14.37 18.27
C ARG A 78 0.33 13.25 17.48
N ILE A 79 -0.20 12.92 16.30
CA ILE A 79 0.40 11.92 15.42
C ILE A 79 1.73 12.43 14.86
N ASP A 80 1.77 13.69 14.42
CA ASP A 80 3.01 14.33 13.93
C ASP A 80 4.09 14.37 15.03
N GLU A 81 3.73 14.69 16.28
CA GLU A 81 4.65 14.71 17.43
C GLU A 81 5.13 13.30 17.80
N ALA A 82 4.22 12.34 17.94
CA ALA A 82 4.56 10.95 18.27
C ALA A 82 5.50 10.33 17.22
N ALA A 83 5.22 10.56 15.93
CA ALA A 83 6.10 10.12 14.85
C ALA A 83 7.50 10.74 14.99
N ARG A 84 7.59 12.05 15.25
CA ARG A 84 8.87 12.77 15.33
C ARG A 84 9.71 12.38 16.52
N LEU A 85 9.10 12.21 17.68
CA LEU A 85 9.83 11.92 18.91
C LEU A 85 10.15 10.44 19.07
N HIS A 86 9.40 9.54 18.41
CA HIS A 86 9.49 8.11 18.71
C HIS A 86 9.60 7.18 17.50
N ALA A 87 9.10 7.54 16.32
CA ALA A 87 9.22 6.70 15.12
C ALA A 87 10.42 7.09 14.24
N ILE A 88 10.59 8.38 13.95
CA ILE A 88 11.68 8.89 13.10
C ILE A 88 13.06 8.55 13.67
N PRO A 89 13.33 8.66 14.99
CA PRO A 89 14.62 8.26 15.55
C PRO A 89 14.96 6.78 15.30
N LEU A 90 13.97 5.88 15.36
CA LEU A 90 14.18 4.45 15.07
C LEU A 90 14.57 4.25 13.60
N VAL A 91 13.93 4.97 12.68
CA VAL A 91 14.29 4.95 11.25
C VAL A 91 15.68 5.53 11.03
N GLY A 92 16.02 6.65 11.68
CA GLY A 92 17.33 7.28 11.60
C GLY A 92 18.46 6.38 12.10
N GLN A 93 18.27 5.75 13.27
CA GLN A 93 19.22 4.79 13.84
C GLN A 93 19.43 3.60 12.89
N ALA A 94 18.35 2.97 12.41
CA ALA A 94 18.45 1.85 11.47
C ALA A 94 19.12 2.25 10.15
N ALA A 95 18.80 3.44 9.63
CA ALA A 95 19.42 3.98 8.43
C ALA A 95 20.94 4.21 8.59
N SER A 96 21.42 4.39 9.82
CA SER A 96 22.82 4.63 10.16
C SER A 96 23.58 3.34 10.46
N GLU A 97 23.06 2.55 11.40
CA GLU A 97 23.75 1.39 11.97
C GLU A 97 23.61 0.14 11.09
N ALA A 98 22.45 -0.06 10.48
CA ALA A 98 22.13 -1.26 9.71
C ALA A 98 21.32 -0.95 8.43
N PRO A 99 21.83 -0.10 7.52
CA PRO A 99 21.08 0.39 6.36
C PRO A 99 20.67 -0.68 5.34
N ARG A 100 21.18 -1.91 5.48
CA ARG A 100 20.89 -3.04 4.59
C ARG A 100 19.89 -4.03 5.19
N ASP A 101 19.50 -3.85 6.45
CA ASP A 101 18.53 -4.72 7.09
C ASP A 101 17.14 -4.54 6.47
N CYS A 102 16.36 -5.62 6.49
CA CYS A 102 15.01 -5.59 5.94
C CYS A 102 14.14 -4.56 6.69
N PRO A 103 13.49 -3.61 6.00
CA PRO A 103 12.68 -2.57 6.64
C PRO A 103 11.51 -3.11 7.49
N THR A 104 11.08 -4.35 7.27
CA THR A 104 10.00 -4.97 8.06
C THR A 104 10.37 -5.14 9.53
N THR A 105 11.67 -5.23 9.87
CA THR A 105 12.16 -5.31 11.25
C THR A 105 11.82 -4.05 12.06
N LEU A 106 11.66 -2.90 11.40
CA LEU A 106 11.34 -1.62 12.03
C LEU A 106 9.85 -1.45 12.32
N LEU A 107 8.98 -2.20 11.64
CA LEU A 107 7.55 -1.95 11.71
C LEU A 107 6.99 -2.23 13.10
N LYS A 108 7.41 -3.31 13.77
CA LYS A 108 6.93 -3.63 15.12
C LYS A 108 7.40 -2.59 16.16
N PRO A 109 8.70 -2.23 16.25
CA PRO A 109 9.16 -1.17 17.15
C PRO A 109 8.45 0.18 16.91
N ILE A 110 8.33 0.60 15.64
CA ILE A 110 7.63 1.85 15.29
C ILE A 110 6.16 1.77 15.72
N PHE A 111 5.47 0.67 15.42
CA PHE A 111 4.08 0.49 15.80
C PHE A 111 3.90 0.56 17.31
N GLN A 112 4.70 -0.17 18.08
CA GLN A 112 4.62 -0.19 19.55
C GLN A 112 4.85 1.20 20.14
N ALA A 113 5.86 1.92 19.65
CA ALA A 113 6.16 3.27 20.09
C ALA A 113 5.00 4.24 19.84
N LEU A 114 4.36 4.16 18.67
CA LEU A 114 3.20 4.99 18.33
C LEU A 114 1.94 4.58 19.09
N TYR A 115 1.68 3.29 19.20
CA TYR A 115 0.52 2.72 19.89
C TYR A 115 0.45 3.18 21.35
N GLN A 116 1.59 3.18 22.06
CA GLN A 116 1.67 3.66 23.44
C GLN A 116 1.41 5.17 23.59
N ARG A 117 1.74 5.99 22.58
CA ARG A 117 1.61 7.46 22.66
C ARG A 117 0.32 8.02 22.08
N LEU A 118 -0.38 7.21 21.29
CA LEU A 118 -1.63 7.56 20.63
C LEU A 118 -2.80 6.78 21.24
N ASP A 119 -2.77 6.63 22.56
CA ASP A 119 -3.85 6.05 23.37
C ASP A 119 -4.36 4.71 22.83
N GLN A 120 -3.44 3.87 22.33
CA GLN A 120 -3.75 2.54 21.79
C GLN A 120 -4.72 2.53 20.60
N THR A 121 -4.82 3.66 19.88
CA THR A 121 -5.72 3.79 18.73
C THR A 121 -5.08 3.38 17.40
N VAL A 122 -3.76 3.21 17.33
CA VAL A 122 -3.06 2.87 16.09
C VAL A 122 -3.47 1.47 15.63
N GLN A 123 -3.95 1.35 14.39
CA GLN A 123 -4.33 0.09 13.77
C GLN A 123 -3.38 -0.30 12.64
N ARG A 124 -2.84 0.67 11.91
CA ARG A 124 -1.95 0.43 10.78
C ARG A 124 -0.87 1.48 10.68
N ILE A 125 0.34 1.04 10.37
CA ILE A 125 1.43 1.91 9.92
C ILE A 125 1.89 1.50 8.52
N SER A 126 2.36 2.46 7.73
CA SER A 126 2.93 2.24 6.40
C SER A 126 4.19 3.07 6.25
N LEU A 127 5.35 2.43 6.27
CA LEU A 127 6.64 3.05 5.94
C LEU A 127 6.86 2.98 4.43
N ARG A 128 6.94 4.14 3.78
CA ARG A 128 7.28 4.31 2.37
C ARG A 128 8.74 4.68 2.23
N LEU A 129 9.49 3.84 1.51
CA LEU A 129 10.88 4.14 1.14
C LEU A 129 10.97 4.93 -0.17
N SER A 130 9.93 4.85 -0.99
CA SER A 130 9.72 5.65 -2.18
C SER A 130 8.20 5.83 -2.40
N PRO A 131 7.76 6.60 -3.39
CA PRO A 131 6.35 6.64 -3.78
C PRO A 131 5.79 5.27 -4.20
N PHE A 132 6.65 4.32 -4.57
CA PHE A 132 6.29 3.06 -5.22
C PHE A 132 6.53 1.83 -4.36
N LEU A 133 7.33 1.93 -3.29
CA LEU A 133 7.66 0.83 -2.38
C LEU A 133 7.19 1.15 -0.95
N ARG A 134 6.30 0.32 -0.42
CA ARG A 134 5.75 0.45 0.94
C ARG A 134 5.84 -0.84 1.75
N PHE A 135 6.09 -0.68 3.03
CA PHE A 135 6.10 -1.71 4.06
C PHE A 135 5.05 -1.38 5.10
N GLN A 136 4.11 -2.28 5.36
CA GLN A 136 2.95 -2.01 6.20
C GLN A 136 2.86 -3.03 7.31
N ARG A 137 2.47 -2.58 8.51
CA ARG A 137 2.01 -3.44 9.59
C ARG A 137 0.58 -3.07 9.91
N ILE A 138 -0.29 -4.08 9.95
CA ILE A 138 -1.70 -3.98 10.27
C ILE A 138 -1.94 -4.86 11.49
N GLU A 139 -2.42 -4.28 12.58
CA GLU A 139 -2.88 -5.04 13.73
C GLU A 139 -4.40 -5.24 13.62
N THR A 140 -4.83 -6.51 13.65
CA THR A 140 -6.24 -6.86 13.70
C THR A 140 -6.54 -7.45 15.07
N GLY A 141 -7.39 -6.78 15.86
CA GLY A 141 -7.74 -7.18 17.21
C GLY A 141 -8.52 -6.10 17.93
N THR A 142 -9.36 -6.50 18.89
CA THR A 142 -9.92 -5.60 19.91
C THR A 142 -8.95 -5.52 21.09
N PRO A 143 -9.02 -4.49 21.96
CA PRO A 143 -8.21 -4.43 23.18
C PRO A 143 -8.22 -5.72 24.02
N ASP A 144 -9.32 -6.48 23.95
CA ASP A 144 -9.55 -7.71 24.72
C ASP A 144 -9.12 -9.02 24.04
N MET A 145 -8.61 -8.99 22.80
CA MET A 145 -8.20 -10.19 22.04
C MET A 145 -6.75 -10.03 21.54
N PRO A 146 -5.91 -11.08 21.58
CA PRO A 146 -4.55 -11.01 21.08
C PRO A 146 -4.56 -10.57 19.61
N SER A 147 -3.79 -9.53 19.30
CA SER A 147 -3.77 -8.95 17.96
C SER A 147 -3.08 -9.89 16.98
N ASN A 148 -3.74 -10.18 15.86
CA ASN A 148 -3.09 -10.81 14.72
C ASN A 148 -2.47 -9.69 13.88
N ALA A 149 -1.15 -9.59 13.95
CA ALA A 149 -0.38 -8.67 13.13
C ALA A 149 -0.19 -9.26 11.74
N THR A 150 -0.50 -8.48 10.70
CA THR A 150 -0.13 -8.78 9.32
C THR A 150 0.91 -7.75 8.85
N THR A 151 2.04 -8.23 8.34
CA THR A 151 2.99 -7.37 7.63
C THR A 151 2.84 -7.57 6.13
N LEU A 152 2.68 -6.46 5.39
CA LEU A 152 2.54 -6.45 3.93
C LEU A 152 3.65 -5.62 3.30
N ILE A 153 4.10 -6.05 2.13
CA ILE A 153 5.08 -5.32 1.33
C ILE A 153 4.45 -5.12 -0.04
N SER A 154 4.38 -3.88 -0.52
CA SER A 154 3.83 -3.56 -1.84
C SER A 154 4.83 -2.79 -2.67
N HIS A 155 5.01 -3.21 -3.92
CA HIS A 155 5.86 -2.53 -4.89
C HIS A 155 5.12 -2.34 -6.22
N GLN A 156 5.32 -1.18 -6.84
CA GLN A 156 4.73 -0.82 -8.13
C GLN A 156 5.71 -1.03 -9.29
N PHE A 157 5.17 -1.52 -10.39
CA PHE A 157 5.80 -1.77 -11.67
C PHE A 157 4.93 -1.17 -12.78
N GLU A 158 5.46 -1.11 -14.00
CA GLU A 158 4.72 -0.66 -15.18
C GLU A 158 5.00 -1.55 -16.39
N PHE A 159 4.03 -1.62 -17.30
CA PHE A 159 4.21 -2.17 -18.64
C PHE A 159 3.29 -1.45 -19.63
N ALA A 160 3.72 -1.28 -20.87
CA ALA A 160 2.93 -0.67 -21.93
C ALA A 160 2.33 -1.76 -22.81
N ALA A 161 1.02 -1.80 -22.99
CA ALA A 161 0.40 -2.78 -23.89
C ALA A 161 -0.82 -2.22 -24.62
N SER A 162 -1.09 -2.80 -25.79
CA SER A 162 -2.29 -2.53 -26.58
C SER A 162 -3.31 -3.66 -26.47
N HIS A 163 -4.58 -3.32 -26.64
CA HIS A 163 -5.68 -4.28 -26.62
C HIS A 163 -6.97 -3.75 -27.28
N ARG A 164 -7.92 -4.65 -27.43
CA ARG A 164 -9.30 -4.41 -27.86
C ARG A 164 -10.23 -5.24 -26.97
N LEU A 165 -11.27 -4.60 -26.47
CA LEU A 165 -12.36 -5.31 -25.79
C LEU A 165 -13.40 -5.76 -26.79
N HIS A 166 -13.57 -7.07 -26.97
CA HIS A 166 -14.49 -7.65 -27.95
C HIS A 166 -14.93 -9.06 -27.56
N CYS A 167 -16.22 -9.35 -27.71
CA CYS A 167 -16.79 -10.68 -27.53
C CYS A 167 -17.22 -11.24 -28.89
N GLN A 168 -16.61 -12.36 -29.31
CA GLN A 168 -16.89 -13.02 -30.60
C GLN A 168 -18.33 -13.54 -30.71
N SER A 169 -18.99 -13.81 -29.57
CA SER A 169 -20.37 -14.28 -29.50
C SER A 169 -21.42 -13.17 -29.63
N LEU A 170 -21.01 -11.90 -29.57
CA LEU A 170 -21.90 -10.74 -29.71
C LEU A 170 -21.79 -10.16 -31.14
N SER A 171 -22.86 -9.57 -31.63
CA SER A 171 -22.83 -8.79 -32.87
C SER A 171 -21.94 -7.54 -32.75
N ASP A 172 -21.57 -6.94 -33.88
CA ASP A 172 -20.78 -5.70 -33.90
C ASP A 172 -21.51 -4.54 -33.20
N GLU A 173 -22.84 -4.44 -33.36
CA GLU A 173 -23.65 -3.41 -32.71
C GLU A 173 -23.68 -3.61 -31.19
N GLU A 174 -23.85 -4.84 -30.71
CA GLU A 174 -23.81 -5.17 -29.28
C GLU A 174 -22.44 -4.88 -28.67
N ASN A 175 -21.36 -5.24 -29.36
CA ASN A 175 -19.99 -4.94 -28.95
C ASN A 175 -19.74 -3.43 -28.89
N ALA A 176 -20.13 -2.69 -29.93
CA ALA A 176 -19.97 -1.24 -29.98
C ALA A 176 -20.77 -0.54 -28.87
N LYS A 177 -21.98 -1.04 -28.58
CA LYS A 177 -22.83 -0.52 -27.50
C LYS A 177 -22.24 -0.82 -26.11
N LEU A 178 -21.70 -2.02 -25.90
CA LEU A 178 -21.17 -2.46 -24.60
C LEU A 178 -19.82 -1.83 -24.27
N PHE A 179 -18.88 -1.88 -25.21
CA PHE A 179 -17.48 -1.49 -24.97
C PHE A 179 -17.12 -0.12 -25.55
N GLY A 180 -17.97 0.46 -26.40
CA GLY A 180 -17.77 1.79 -26.97
C GLY A 180 -16.39 1.96 -27.63
N LYS A 181 -15.65 2.97 -27.19
CA LYS A 181 -14.32 3.29 -27.72
C LYS A 181 -13.30 2.15 -27.51
N CYS A 182 -13.49 1.29 -26.52
CA CYS A 182 -12.59 0.18 -26.23
C CYS A 182 -12.73 -0.97 -27.25
N ASN A 183 -13.78 -0.99 -28.07
CA ASN A 183 -14.00 -1.99 -29.14
C ASN A 183 -13.51 -1.55 -30.54
N ARG A 184 -12.82 -0.41 -30.66
CA ARG A 184 -12.24 0.03 -31.95
C ARG A 184 -11.49 -1.12 -32.64
N PRO A 185 -11.70 -1.39 -33.94
CA PRO A 185 -11.13 -2.58 -34.61
C PRO A 185 -9.61 -2.69 -34.50
N ASN A 186 -8.91 -1.55 -34.52
CA ASN A 186 -7.44 -1.49 -34.40
C ASN A 186 -6.95 -1.38 -32.94
N GLY A 187 -7.84 -1.56 -31.96
CA GLY A 187 -7.53 -1.45 -30.54
C GLY A 187 -7.18 -0.04 -30.07
N HIS A 188 -6.59 -0.01 -28.89
CA HIS A 188 -5.98 1.14 -28.20
C HIS A 188 -4.93 0.60 -27.23
N GLY A 189 -4.25 1.45 -26.44
CA GLY A 189 -3.28 0.97 -25.46
C GLY A 189 -3.15 1.87 -24.25
N HIS A 190 -2.45 1.35 -23.25
CA HIS A 190 -2.25 1.98 -21.95
C HIS A 190 -0.85 1.71 -21.43
N ASN A 191 -0.40 2.61 -20.56
CA ASN A 191 0.74 2.36 -19.68
C ASN A 191 0.15 1.83 -18.38
N TYR A 192 0.05 0.51 -18.28
CA TYR A 192 -0.50 -0.14 -17.11
C TYR A 192 0.47 0.00 -15.94
N ARG A 193 -0.05 0.32 -14.77
CA ARG A 193 0.70 0.24 -13.52
C ARG A 193 0.22 -0.97 -12.74
N VAL A 194 1.15 -1.76 -12.22
CA VAL A 194 0.86 -2.99 -11.47
C VAL A 194 1.48 -2.86 -10.08
N GLU A 195 0.67 -2.98 -9.05
CA GLU A 195 1.14 -3.07 -7.67
C GLU A 195 0.97 -4.51 -7.17
N VAL A 196 2.09 -5.14 -6.86
CA VAL A 196 2.11 -6.48 -6.27
C VAL A 196 2.31 -6.33 -4.77
N THR A 197 1.42 -6.94 -3.98
CA THR A 197 1.51 -6.97 -2.52
C THR A 197 1.70 -8.40 -2.04
N VAL A 198 2.72 -8.63 -1.21
CA VAL A 198 3.01 -9.92 -0.56
C VAL A 198 2.91 -9.80 0.94
N ARG A 199 2.66 -10.92 1.63
CA ARG A 199 2.77 -11.00 3.09
C ARG A 199 4.21 -11.30 3.48
N HIS A 200 4.61 -10.77 4.63
CA HIS A 200 5.87 -11.12 5.29
C HIS A 200 5.58 -11.39 6.76
N GLU A 201 6.22 -12.40 7.35
CA GLU A 201 6.02 -12.77 8.75
C GLU A 201 7.34 -12.67 9.53
N PRO A 202 7.82 -11.44 9.82
CA PRO A 202 9.12 -11.24 10.46
C PRO A 202 9.18 -11.77 11.90
N GLU A 203 8.02 -12.09 12.50
CA GLU A 203 7.90 -12.54 13.90
C GLU A 203 7.81 -14.06 14.05
N CYS A 204 7.81 -14.81 12.94
CA CYS A 204 7.91 -16.26 12.99
C CYS A 204 9.24 -16.68 13.67
N SER A 205 9.29 -17.85 14.32
CA SER A 205 10.49 -18.34 15.00
C SER A 205 11.69 -18.54 14.07
N SER A 206 11.44 -18.65 12.76
CA SER A 206 12.43 -18.69 11.70
C SER A 206 11.90 -17.89 10.50
N PRO A 207 11.95 -16.55 10.54
CA PRO A 207 11.37 -15.73 9.49
C PRO A 207 12.22 -15.85 8.23
N ALA A 208 11.58 -16.16 7.10
CA ALA A 208 12.25 -16.04 5.81
C ALA A 208 12.65 -14.57 5.59
N PRO A 209 13.91 -14.26 5.22
CA PRO A 209 14.27 -12.90 4.89
C PRO A 209 13.48 -12.47 3.64
N PHE A 210 12.91 -11.27 3.67
CA PHE A 210 12.37 -10.69 2.44
C PHE A 210 13.51 -10.12 1.62
N ASP A 211 13.70 -10.65 0.41
CA ASP A 211 14.66 -10.14 -0.56
C ASP A 211 13.94 -9.36 -1.66
N LEU A 212 14.11 -8.04 -1.64
CA LEU A 212 13.51 -7.13 -2.62
C LEU A 212 14.00 -7.42 -4.04
N ILE A 213 15.26 -7.84 -4.21
CA ILE A 213 15.83 -8.10 -5.54
C ILE A 213 15.17 -9.34 -6.15
N THR A 214 15.05 -10.42 -5.38
CA THR A 214 14.32 -11.61 -5.82
C THR A 214 12.85 -11.29 -6.11
N PHE A 215 12.20 -10.48 -5.26
CA PHE A 215 10.82 -10.06 -5.50
C PHE A 215 10.65 -9.30 -6.82
N GLU A 216 11.46 -8.28 -7.07
CA GLU A 216 11.45 -7.50 -8.31
C GLU A 216 11.71 -8.38 -9.54
N ARG A 217 12.72 -9.24 -9.46
CA ARG A 217 13.06 -10.17 -10.54
C ARG A 217 11.90 -11.10 -10.88
N LEU A 218 11.26 -11.70 -9.88
CA LEU A 218 10.11 -12.59 -10.10
C LEU A 218 8.94 -11.86 -10.74
N VAL A 219 8.59 -10.66 -10.28
CA VAL A 219 7.50 -9.89 -10.89
C VAL A 219 7.86 -9.50 -12.33
N ASN A 220 9.11 -9.11 -12.57
CA ASN A 220 9.59 -8.75 -13.90
C ASN A 220 9.48 -9.93 -14.88
N GLU A 221 10.07 -11.08 -14.55
CA GLU A 221 10.09 -12.28 -15.41
C GLU A 221 8.68 -12.84 -15.63
N VAL A 222 7.83 -12.85 -14.60
CA VAL A 222 6.52 -13.50 -14.67
C VAL A 222 5.47 -12.63 -15.34
N VAL A 223 5.51 -11.31 -15.13
CA VAL A 223 4.46 -10.38 -15.59
C VAL A 223 4.98 -9.34 -16.56
N ILE A 224 6.04 -8.60 -16.20
CA ILE A 224 6.43 -7.42 -16.97
C ILE A 224 6.97 -7.82 -18.35
N GLU A 225 7.95 -8.70 -18.42
CA GLU A 225 8.52 -9.17 -19.70
C GLU A 225 7.50 -9.90 -20.57
N ARG A 226 6.45 -10.44 -19.95
CA ARG A 226 5.39 -11.16 -20.65
C ARG A 226 4.43 -10.25 -21.40
N PHE A 227 4.14 -9.08 -20.84
CA PHE A 227 3.09 -8.18 -21.34
C PHE A 227 3.62 -6.86 -21.88
N ASP A 228 4.83 -6.46 -21.52
CA ASP A 228 5.40 -5.18 -21.95
C ASP A 228 5.65 -5.11 -23.46
N HIS A 229 5.28 -3.98 -24.05
CA HIS A 229 5.34 -3.69 -25.48
C HIS A 229 4.63 -4.72 -26.38
N THR A 230 3.53 -5.31 -25.91
CA THR A 230 2.74 -6.31 -26.65
C THR A 230 1.35 -5.82 -27.07
N ASN A 231 0.69 -6.56 -27.96
CA ASN A 231 -0.75 -6.58 -28.08
C ASN A 231 -1.32 -7.76 -27.29
N LEU A 232 -2.03 -7.49 -26.19
CA LEU A 232 -2.53 -8.51 -25.27
C LEU A 232 -3.38 -9.56 -25.99
N ASN A 233 -4.25 -9.15 -26.93
CA ASN A 233 -5.14 -10.07 -27.63
C ASN A 233 -4.41 -11.03 -28.59
N VAL A 234 -3.26 -10.62 -29.12
CA VAL A 234 -2.58 -11.31 -30.23
C VAL A 234 -1.35 -12.06 -29.74
N ASP A 235 -0.52 -11.38 -28.94
CA ASP A 235 0.81 -11.83 -28.58
C ASP A 235 0.83 -12.63 -27.26
N CYS A 236 -0.19 -12.47 -26.41
CA CYS A 236 -0.25 -13.11 -25.09
C CYS A 236 -1.25 -14.27 -25.09
N GLU A 237 -0.78 -15.47 -24.71
CA GLU A 237 -1.59 -16.69 -24.71
C GLU A 237 -2.79 -16.56 -23.75
N GLU A 238 -2.60 -15.91 -22.62
CA GLU A 238 -3.59 -15.75 -21.55
C GLU A 238 -4.85 -15.01 -21.99
N PHE A 239 -4.74 -14.15 -23.01
CA PHE A 239 -5.84 -13.31 -23.50
C PHE A 239 -6.37 -13.73 -24.88
N ARG A 240 -5.94 -14.88 -25.42
CA ARG A 240 -6.47 -15.38 -26.71
C ARG A 240 -7.96 -15.67 -26.67
N ALA A 241 -8.43 -16.24 -25.56
CA ALA A 241 -9.85 -16.55 -25.33
C ALA A 241 -10.46 -15.71 -24.19
N LEU A 242 -9.68 -14.80 -23.60
CA LEU A 242 -10.08 -13.98 -22.47
C LEU A 242 -9.97 -12.50 -22.83
N ASN A 243 -11.05 -11.75 -22.62
CA ASN A 243 -11.07 -10.33 -22.91
C ASN A 243 -10.10 -9.59 -21.96
N PRO A 244 -9.11 -8.82 -22.43
CA PRO A 244 -8.12 -8.15 -21.58
C PRO A 244 -8.69 -6.91 -20.87
N SER A 245 -9.83 -7.04 -20.19
CA SER A 245 -10.31 -5.99 -19.29
C SER A 245 -9.36 -5.85 -18.09
N VAL A 246 -9.36 -4.70 -17.42
CA VAL A 246 -8.49 -4.47 -16.25
C VAL A 246 -8.70 -5.51 -15.14
N GLU A 247 -9.93 -6.02 -14.97
CA GLU A 247 -10.27 -7.09 -14.04
C GLU A 247 -9.61 -8.42 -14.42
N ASN A 248 -9.66 -8.78 -15.70
CA ASN A 248 -9.04 -10.01 -16.20
C ASN A 248 -7.52 -9.90 -16.17
N ILE A 249 -6.94 -8.73 -16.50
CA ILE A 249 -5.50 -8.49 -16.40
C ILE A 249 -5.05 -8.66 -14.93
N ALA A 250 -5.73 -8.04 -13.97
CA ALA A 250 -5.40 -8.19 -12.55
C ALA A 250 -5.50 -9.66 -12.08
N THR A 251 -6.52 -10.39 -12.54
CA THR A 251 -6.74 -11.80 -12.20
C THR A 251 -5.67 -12.71 -12.79
N VAL A 252 -5.28 -12.48 -14.05
CA VAL A 252 -4.19 -13.21 -14.72
C VAL A 252 -2.86 -12.94 -14.01
N CYS A 253 -2.51 -11.68 -13.76
CA CYS A 253 -1.28 -11.34 -13.03
C CYS A 253 -1.24 -12.00 -11.65
N CYS A 254 -2.36 -11.98 -10.91
CA CYS A 254 -2.46 -12.63 -9.61
C CYS A 254 -2.23 -14.15 -9.70
N SER A 255 -2.87 -14.80 -10.68
CA SER A 255 -2.75 -16.25 -10.90
C SER A 255 -1.33 -16.66 -11.26
N LEU A 256 -0.67 -15.89 -12.14
CA LEU A 256 0.70 -16.14 -12.58
C LEU A 256 1.72 -15.97 -11.44
N LEU A 257 1.51 -15.01 -10.56
CA LEU A 257 2.44 -14.68 -9.47
C LEU A 257 2.26 -15.56 -8.22
N GLN A 258 1.10 -16.20 -8.05
CA GLN A 258 0.77 -16.95 -6.83
C GLN A 258 1.83 -18.01 -6.47
N GLN A 259 2.17 -18.88 -7.42
CA GLN A 259 3.12 -19.96 -7.17
C GLN A 259 4.58 -19.47 -7.10
N PRO A 260 5.11 -18.68 -8.06
CA PRO A 260 6.51 -18.25 -8.01
C PRO A 260 6.87 -17.46 -6.74
N LEU A 261 5.95 -16.61 -6.26
CA LEU A 261 6.14 -15.87 -5.02
C LEU A 261 5.96 -16.76 -3.78
N GLY A 262 5.02 -17.71 -3.81
CA GLY A 262 4.83 -18.71 -2.75
C GLY A 262 6.08 -19.58 -2.55
N ASP A 263 6.66 -20.09 -3.63
CA ASP A 263 7.89 -20.90 -3.63
C ASP A 263 9.09 -20.13 -3.09
N ALA A 264 9.10 -18.79 -3.24
CA ALA A 264 10.11 -17.89 -2.70
C ALA A 264 9.80 -17.38 -1.28
N ALA A 265 8.84 -18.00 -0.57
CA ALA A 265 8.40 -17.61 0.77
C ALA A 265 7.89 -16.15 0.89
N MET A 266 7.31 -15.63 -0.18
CA MET A 266 6.68 -14.30 -0.27
C MET A 266 5.21 -14.42 -0.67
N PRO A 267 4.36 -15.10 0.11
CA PRO A 267 3.01 -15.44 -0.31
C PRO A 267 2.23 -14.20 -0.75
N LEU A 268 1.64 -14.30 -1.95
CA LEU A 268 0.90 -13.20 -2.57
C LEU A 268 -0.30 -12.83 -1.70
N HIS A 269 -0.51 -11.53 -1.52
CA HIS A 269 -1.69 -10.98 -0.86
C HIS A 269 -2.70 -10.45 -1.89
N SER A 270 -2.22 -9.65 -2.85
CA SER A 270 -3.06 -9.04 -3.88
C SER A 270 -2.23 -8.44 -5.01
N VAL A 271 -2.86 -8.31 -6.18
CA VAL A 271 -2.34 -7.54 -7.31
C VAL A 271 -3.36 -6.47 -7.68
N THR A 272 -2.94 -5.21 -7.72
CA THR A 272 -3.75 -4.11 -8.24
C THR A 272 -3.20 -3.66 -9.59
N VAL A 273 -4.05 -3.55 -10.60
CA VAL A 273 -3.69 -3.04 -11.92
C VAL A 273 -4.46 -1.76 -12.18
N TRP A 274 -3.76 -0.70 -12.55
CA TRP A 274 -4.33 0.55 -13.05
C TRP A 274 -4.21 0.56 -14.56
N GLU A 275 -5.35 0.67 -15.23
CA GLU A 275 -5.40 0.97 -16.67
C GLU A 275 -5.14 2.46 -16.91
N THR A 276 -5.62 3.30 -15.99
CA THR A 276 -5.37 4.75 -15.97
C THR A 276 -5.25 5.23 -14.52
N ASP A 277 -4.90 6.50 -14.31
CA ASP A 277 -4.88 7.09 -12.96
C ASP A 277 -6.25 7.09 -12.24
N LYS A 278 -7.34 6.85 -12.97
CA LYS A 278 -8.71 6.88 -12.45
C LYS A 278 -9.38 5.50 -12.40
N THR A 279 -8.79 4.49 -13.04
CA THR A 279 -9.39 3.16 -13.20
C THR A 279 -8.41 2.09 -12.80
N SER A 280 -8.79 1.29 -11.80
CA SER A 280 -8.02 0.15 -11.34
C SER A 280 -8.88 -0.99 -10.87
N CYS A 281 -8.36 -2.21 -10.94
CA CYS A 281 -8.92 -3.39 -10.31
C CYS A 281 -7.89 -4.05 -9.39
N THR A 282 -8.34 -4.55 -8.23
CA THR A 282 -7.51 -5.36 -7.32
C THR A 282 -8.03 -6.79 -7.30
N CYS A 283 -7.17 -7.74 -7.67
CA CYS A 283 -7.38 -9.16 -7.42
C CYS A 283 -6.71 -9.53 -6.08
N HIS A 284 -7.45 -10.20 -5.20
CA HIS A 284 -6.91 -10.72 -3.94
C HIS A 284 -6.54 -12.19 -4.12
N ALA A 285 -5.37 -12.59 -3.61
CA ALA A 285 -4.95 -13.98 -3.61
C ALA A 285 -5.97 -14.83 -2.83
N VAL A 286 -6.29 -16.00 -3.36
CA VAL A 286 -7.11 -16.99 -2.65
C VAL A 286 -6.20 -17.67 -1.62
N CYS A 287 -6.58 -17.59 -0.35
CA CYS A 287 -5.87 -18.22 0.77
C CYS A 287 -5.88 -19.75 0.66
#